data_AF-A0A484HFR4-F1
#
_entry.id   AF-A0A484HFR4-F1
#
_cell.length_a   1.000
_cell.length_b   1.000
_cell.length_c   1.000
_cell.angle_alpha   90.00
_cell.angle_beta   90.00
_cell.angle_gamma   90.00
#
_symmetry.space_group_name_H-M   'P 1'
#
loop_
_entity.id
_entity.type
_entity.pdbx_description
1 polymer ?
#
loop_
_entity_poly.entity_id
_entity_poly.type
_entity_poly.pdbx_seq_one_letter_code
_entity_poly.pdbx_strand_id
1 'polypeptide(L)' 'MAIGRIGNHFDCRIYNLSSDQLLEYFNELLTSHSWSAVKIDLYGLKFFYTKVLNKTWDDIPLVAPQLCHPFA' A
#
# COMPACT_ATOMS: atom_id res chain seq x y z
N MET A 1 -8.22 -0.86 -10.04
CA MET A 1 -6.87 -1.37 -10.40
C MET A 1 -5.83 -0.70 -9.52
N ALA A 2 -4.88 -1.46 -8.97
CA ALA A 2 -3.99 -1.01 -7.89
C ALA A 2 -3.17 0.24 -8.25
N ILE A 3 -2.39 0.15 -9.32
CA ILE A 3 -1.56 1.26 -9.78
C ILE A 3 -2.39 2.49 -10.16
N GLY A 4 -3.59 2.29 -10.72
CA GLY A 4 -4.49 3.40 -11.04
C GLY A 4 -4.99 4.16 -9.81
N ARG A 5 -5.33 3.46 -8.72
CA ARG A 5 -5.77 4.10 -7.46
C ARG A 5 -4.63 4.86 -6.80
N ILE A 6 -3.46 4.23 -6.69
CA ILE A 6 -2.26 4.83 -6.08
C ILE A 6 -1.81 6.03 -6.92
N GLY A 7 -1.82 5.90 -8.25
CA GLY A 7 -1.52 7.00 -9.17
C GLY A 7 -2.47 8.18 -8.99
N ASN A 8 -3.77 7.95 -8.87
CA ASN A 8 -4.74 9.02 -8.65
C ASN A 8 -4.53 9.76 -7.32
N HIS A 9 -4.15 9.04 -6.26
CA HIS A 9 -3.90 9.64 -4.95
C HIS A 9 -2.62 10.52 -4.96
N PHE A 10 -1.57 10.09 -5.65
CA PHE A 10 -0.27 10.78 -5.67
C PHE A 10 -0.02 11.63 -6.93
N ASP A 11 -1.05 12.04 -7.69
CA ASP A 11 -0.89 12.81 -8.94
C ASP A 11 0.08 12.13 -9.94
N CYS A 12 0.02 10.80 -10.03
CA CYS A 12 0.93 9.93 -10.80
C CYS A 12 2.41 9.99 -10.36
N ARG A 13 2.76 10.65 -9.25
CA ARG A 13 4.14 10.78 -8.73
C ARG A 13 4.51 9.62 -7.80
N ILE A 14 4.34 8.41 -8.30
CA ILE A 14 4.51 7.17 -7.51
C ILE A 14 5.93 6.60 -7.59
N TYR A 15 6.91 7.35 -8.10
CA TYR A 15 8.27 6.84 -8.36
C TYR A 15 9.21 6.97 -7.15
N ASN A 16 8.92 7.82 -6.18
CA ASN A 16 9.81 8.09 -5.04
C ASN A 16 9.04 8.38 -3.74
N LEU A 17 8.06 7.53 -3.44
CA LEU A 17 7.30 7.63 -2.19
C LEU A 17 8.15 7.11 -1.03
N SER A 18 8.08 7.77 0.11
CA SER A 18 8.69 7.29 1.36
C SER A 18 7.82 6.21 2.00
N SER A 19 8.40 5.36 2.85
CA SER A 19 7.66 4.34 3.60
C SER A 19 6.52 4.97 4.43
N ASP A 20 6.72 6.18 4.95
CA ASP A 20 5.72 6.95 5.71
C ASP A 20 4.51 7.37 4.86
N GLN A 21 4.75 7.93 3.67
CA GLN A 21 3.67 8.29 2.72
C GLN A 21 2.87 7.07 2.29
N LEU A 22 3.53 5.93 2.09
CA LEU A 22 2.86 4.68 1.76
C LEU A 22 2.06 4.13 2.94
N LEU A 23 2.61 4.21 4.16
CA LEU A 23 1.92 3.78 5.37
C LEU A 23 0.65 4.61 5.60
N GLU A 24 0.74 5.92 5.46
CA GLU A 24 -0.42 6.83 5.58
C GLU A 24 -1.49 6.50 4.53
N TYR A 25 -1.10 6.38 3.24
CA TYR A 25 -2.01 6.01 2.17
C TYR A 25 -2.72 4.67 2.42
N PHE A 26 -1.98 3.63 2.83
CA PHE A 26 -2.60 2.32 3.08
C PHE A 26 -3.47 2.32 4.34
N ASN A 27 -3.13 3.11 5.36
CA ASN A 27 -4.00 3.30 6.53
C ASN A 27 -5.31 4.00 6.16
N GLU A 28 -5.25 5.06 5.34
CA GLU A 28 -6.46 5.70 4.83
C GLU A 28 -7.27 4.72 3.98
N LEU A 29 -6.61 3.94 3.11
CA LEU A 29 -7.28 2.96 2.26
C LEU A 29 -8.00 1.88 3.08
N LEU A 30 -7.45 1.47 4.23
CA LEU A 30 -8.08 0.53 5.16
C LEU A 30 -9.39 1.03 5.77
N THR A 31 -9.61 2.35 5.84
CA THR A 31 -10.89 2.91 6.32
C THR A 31 -12.06 2.59 5.38
N SER A 32 -11.76 2.37 4.09
CA SER A 32 -12.76 2.26 3.03
C SER A 32 -12.72 0.92 2.28
N HIS A 33 -11.68 0.11 2.46
CA HIS A 33 -11.47 -1.16 1.75
C HIS A 33 -11.13 -2.30 2.71
N SER A 34 -11.45 -3.53 2.30
CA SER A 34 -11.10 -4.73 3.06
C SER A 34 -9.58 -4.97 3.08
N TRP A 35 -9.10 -5.62 4.14
CA TRP A 35 -7.68 -6.01 4.28
C TRP A 35 -7.15 -6.78 3.06
N SER A 36 -7.95 -7.69 2.50
CA SER A 36 -7.58 -8.44 1.30
C SER A 36 -7.42 -7.54 0.07
N ALA A 37 -8.28 -6.53 -0.10
CA ALA A 37 -8.16 -5.56 -1.19
C ALA A 37 -6.89 -4.71 -1.03
N VAL A 38 -6.62 -4.22 0.19
CA VAL A 38 -5.41 -3.45 0.51
C VAL A 38 -4.14 -4.25 0.26
N LYS A 39 -4.12 -5.55 0.63
CA LYS A 39 -2.98 -6.43 0.32
C LYS A 39 -2.73 -6.56 -1.19
N ILE A 40 -3.76 -6.68 -2.00
CA ILE A 40 -3.62 -6.73 -3.47
C ILE A 40 -2.97 -5.45 -3.99
N ASP A 41 -3.35 -4.29 -3.46
CA ASP A 41 -2.74 -3.00 -3.81
C ASP A 41 -1.27 -2.91 -3.40
N LEU A 42 -0.95 -3.34 -2.17
CA LEU A 42 0.41 -3.38 -1.64
C LEU A 42 1.32 -4.26 -2.51
N TYR A 43 0.87 -5.47 -2.88
CA TYR A 43 1.64 -6.35 -3.74
C TYR A 43 1.78 -5.79 -5.17
N GLY A 44 0.74 -5.14 -5.70
CA GLY A 44 0.83 -4.45 -6.99
C GLY A 44 1.88 -3.35 -6.99
N LEU A 45 1.94 -2.57 -5.92
CA LEU A 45 2.94 -1.52 -5.74
C LEU A 45 4.36 -2.09 -5.57
N LYS A 46 4.52 -3.12 -4.72
CA LYS A 46 5.80 -3.83 -4.54
C LYS A 46 6.31 -4.38 -5.87
N PHE A 47 5.44 -4.98 -6.67
CA PHE A 47 5.78 -5.45 -8.01
C PHE A 47 6.24 -4.30 -8.90
N PHE A 48 5.51 -3.18 -8.94
CA PHE A 48 5.88 -2.01 -9.74
C PHE A 48 7.26 -1.45 -9.34
N TYR A 49 7.51 -1.28 -8.05
CA TYR A 49 8.80 -0.79 -7.54
C TYR A 49 9.95 -1.73 -7.88
N THR A 50 9.76 -3.03 -7.67
CA THR A 50 10.84 -4.02 -7.86
C THR A 50 11.08 -4.39 -9.32
N LYS A 51 10.04 -4.43 -10.16
CA LYS A 51 10.13 -4.91 -11.55
C LYS A 51 10.14 -3.80 -12.58
N VAL A 52 9.46 -2.68 -12.33
CA VAL A 52 9.40 -1.56 -13.30
C VAL A 52 10.45 -0.52 -12.97
N LEU A 53 10.56 -0.12 -11.70
CA LEU A 53 11.55 0.88 -11.27
C LEU A 53 12.91 0.27 -10.89
N ASN A 54 13.00 -1.05 -10.79
CA ASN A 54 14.19 -1.79 -10.34
C ASN A 54 14.76 -1.28 -9.01
N LYS A 55 13.86 -0.89 -8.08
CA LYS A 55 14.19 -0.42 -6.73
C LYS A 55 14.05 -1.53 -5.71
N THR A 56 14.86 -1.47 -4.66
CA THR A 56 14.65 -2.31 -3.46
C THR A 56 13.35 -1.90 -2.78
N TRP A 57 12.59 -2.89 -2.32
CA TRP A 57 11.37 -2.66 -1.55
C TRP A 57 11.69 -2.74 -0.06
N ASP A 58 11.41 -1.66 0.66
CA ASP A 58 11.43 -1.62 2.11
C ASP A 58 10.07 -2.08 2.64
N ASP A 59 10.07 -3.02 3.58
CA ASP A 59 8.82 -3.57 4.10
C ASP A 59 8.15 -2.54 5.03
N ILE A 60 6.87 -2.27 4.78
CA ILE A 60 6.12 -1.23 5.47
C ILE A 60 5.37 -1.91 6.62
N PRO A 61 5.38 -1.39 7.85
CA PRO A 61 4.75 -2.02 9.03
C PRO A 61 3.22 -1.86 9.01
N LEU A 62 2.57 -2.35 7.94
CA LEU A 62 1.13 -2.31 7.77
C LEU A 62 0.47 -3.46 8.55
N VAL A 63 -0.32 -3.10 9.57
CA VAL A 63 -0.98 -4.08 10.45
C VAL A 63 -2.40 -4.38 9.96
N ALA A 64 -2.78 -5.66 9.99
CA ALA A 64 -4.13 -6.06 9.64
C ALA A 64 -5.14 -5.54 10.67
N PRO A 65 -6.25 -4.89 10.27
CA PRO A 65 -7.22 -4.32 11.21
C PRO A 65 -7.87 -5.38 12.12
N GLN A 66 -8.05 -6.61 11.61
CA GLN A 66 -8.60 -7.76 12.35
C GLN A 66 -7.67 -8.31 13.45
N LEU A 67 -6.38 -7.95 13.46
CA LEU A 67 -5.46 -8.33 14.55
C LEU A 67 -5.61 -7.43 15.79
N CYS A 68 -6.31 -6.28 15.69
CA CYS A 68 -6.61 -5.40 16.81
C CYS A 68 -7.85 -5.81 17.62
N HIS A 69 -8.50 -6.94 17.33
CA HIS A 69 -9.48 -7.54 18.23
C HIS A 69 -8.83 -8.72 18.97
N PRO A 70 -8.27 -8.50 20.19
CA PRO A 70 -7.85 -9.60 21.03
C PRO A 70 -9.12 -10.33 21.48
N PHE A 71 -9.32 -11.54 20.98
CA PHE A 71 -10.35 -12.50 21.42
C PHE A 71 -11.81 -12.00 21.33
N ALA A 72 -12.50 -12.42 20.25
CA ALA A 72 -13.94 -12.63 20.29
C ALA A 72 -14.21 -14.11 20.61
#